data_AF-A0A3C1K6C7-F1
#
_entry.id   AF-A0A3C1K6C7-F1
#
_cell.length_a   1.000
_cell.length_b   1.000
_cell.length_c   1.000
_cell.angle_alpha   90.00
_cell.angle_beta   90.00
_cell.angle_gamma   90.00
#
_symmetry.space_group_name_H-M   'P 1'
#
loop_
_entity.id
_entity.type
_entity.pdbx_description
1 polymer ?
#
loop_
_entity_poly.entity_id
_entity_poly.type
_entity_poly.pdbx_seq_one_letter_code
_entity_poly.pdbx_strand_id
1 'polypeptide(L)'
;MNKNILKILATIMACIMLVVVFAVPALAEETEESMYITAINVSVTAASGTIFTKDFNGTDTVLQSEGNFRWVTYFTAKPTSTSGVFEVVDTGANIADPTTSVTIPEGGFIYTSHVDDSEAAKASGVYESSSANTDTTKKLVAGNKISIVGVDLTAGTKTEDAKIVIGATAVDTSTEVSEVVSTVVSDESETVSVIVSDEEDDDSSVAVDDSSVSEESDEEETSNTLLYVGIGAAAIILIAVIAYAATRKKK
;
A
#
# COMPACT_ATOMS: atom_id res chain seq x y z
N MET A 1 -5.15 -51.34 -27.56
CA MET A 1 -4.47 -50.03 -27.41
C MET A 1 -2.97 -50.26 -27.33
N ASN A 2 -2.17 -49.55 -28.14
CA ASN A 2 -0.74 -49.85 -28.26
C ASN A 2 -0.01 -49.47 -26.97
N LYS A 3 0.79 -50.36 -26.37
CA LYS A 3 1.44 -50.13 -25.06
C LYS A 3 2.28 -48.84 -25.02
N ASN A 4 2.76 -48.40 -26.17
CA ASN A 4 3.54 -47.16 -26.32
C ASN A 4 2.66 -45.89 -26.20
N ILE A 5 1.38 -45.96 -26.60
CA ILE A 5 0.44 -44.83 -26.51
C ILE A 5 0.06 -44.57 -25.05
N LEU A 6 -0.13 -45.64 -24.25
CA LEU A 6 -0.45 -45.53 -22.83
C LEU A 6 0.72 -44.93 -22.02
N LYS A 7 1.97 -45.25 -22.37
CA LYS A 7 3.16 -44.67 -21.74
C LYS A 7 3.30 -43.18 -22.03
N ILE A 8 3.06 -42.77 -23.28
CA ILE A 8 3.13 -41.36 -23.67
C ILE A 8 2.05 -40.54 -22.95
N LEU A 9 0.82 -41.05 -22.86
CA LEU A 9 -0.26 -40.40 -22.12
C LEU A 9 0.05 -40.26 -20.62
N ALA A 10 0.63 -41.29 -20.00
CA ALA A 10 1.02 -41.24 -18.60
C ALA A 10 2.14 -40.22 -18.33
N THR A 11 3.13 -40.12 -19.24
CA THR A 11 4.20 -39.12 -19.13
C THR A 11 3.67 -37.69 -19.32
N ILE A 12 2.75 -37.48 -20.27
CA ILE A 12 2.11 -36.17 -20.48
C ILE A 12 1.30 -35.76 -19.24
N MET A 13 0.51 -36.67 -18.67
CA MET A 13 -0.23 -36.42 -17.42
C MET A 13 0.69 -36.11 -16.25
N ALA A 14 1.81 -36.83 -16.10
CA ALA A 14 2.79 -36.56 -15.06
C ALA A 14 3.46 -35.19 -15.24
N CYS A 15 3.78 -34.79 -16.47
CA CYS A 15 4.32 -33.46 -16.76
C CYS A 15 3.30 -32.35 -16.51
N ILE A 16 2.02 -32.55 -16.84
CA ILE A 16 0.95 -31.57 -16.57
C ILE A 16 0.74 -31.41 -15.07
N MET A 17 0.66 -32.51 -14.31
CA MET A 17 0.58 -32.48 -12.85
C MET A 17 1.78 -31.74 -12.24
N LEU A 18 2.99 -31.98 -12.75
CA LEU A 18 4.20 -31.34 -12.26
C LEU A 18 4.21 -29.83 -12.57
N VAL A 19 3.76 -29.42 -13.76
CA VAL A 19 3.59 -28.00 -14.09
C VAL A 19 2.51 -27.34 -13.22
N VAL A 20 1.39 -28.01 -12.95
CA VAL A 20 0.34 -27.48 -12.04
C VAL A 20 0.85 -27.37 -10.60
N VAL A 21 1.63 -28.34 -10.11
CA VAL A 21 2.18 -28.31 -8.74
C VAL A 21 3.27 -27.23 -8.56
N PHE A 22 4.05 -26.93 -9.60
CA PHE A 22 5.12 -25.91 -9.53
C PHE A 22 4.70 -24.51 -10.00
N ALA A 23 3.73 -24.39 -10.91
CA ALA A 23 3.30 -23.08 -11.44
C ALA A 23 2.14 -22.46 -10.65
N VAL A 24 1.28 -23.25 -10.01
CA VAL A 24 0.15 -22.69 -9.22
C VAL A 24 0.62 -21.93 -7.97
N PRO A 25 1.64 -22.37 -7.21
CA PRO A 25 2.12 -21.59 -6.07
C PRO A 25 2.84 -20.29 -6.47
N ALA A 26 3.40 -20.23 -7.68
CA ALA A 26 4.10 -19.04 -8.19
C ALA A 26 3.15 -18.00 -8.83
N LEU A 27 1.88 -18.35 -9.00
CA LEU A 27 0.83 -17.48 -9.53
C LEU A 27 -0.25 -17.16 -8.49
N ALA A 28 -0.01 -17.47 -7.22
CA ALA A 28 -0.68 -16.79 -6.14
C ALA A 28 0.00 -15.42 -6.03
N GLU A 29 -0.60 -14.39 -6.63
CA GLU A 29 -0.41 -13.04 -6.10
C GLU A 29 -0.81 -13.15 -4.62
N GLU A 30 0.16 -13.23 -3.71
CA GLU A 30 -0.11 -12.91 -2.33
C GLU A 30 -0.56 -11.45 -2.36
N THR A 31 -1.88 -11.24 -2.34
CA THR A 31 -2.45 -9.93 -2.10
C THR A 31 -1.95 -9.51 -0.74
N GLU A 32 -0.88 -8.70 -0.71
CA GLU A 32 -0.33 -8.14 0.51
C GLU A 32 -1.49 -7.42 1.24
N GLU A 33 -1.89 -7.95 2.40
CA GLU A 33 -2.96 -7.35 3.18
C GLU A 33 -2.49 -5.97 3.61
N SER A 34 -3.19 -4.93 3.15
CA SER A 34 -2.79 -3.55 3.35
C SER A 34 -3.97 -2.66 3.73
N MET A 35 -3.63 -1.57 4.40
CA MET A 35 -4.53 -0.55 4.91
C MET A 35 -4.16 0.78 4.27
N TYR A 36 -5.11 1.51 3.70
CA TYR A 36 -4.84 2.80 3.08
C TYR A 36 -4.75 3.91 4.13
N ILE A 37 -4.05 4.99 3.79
CA ILE A 37 -3.90 6.15 4.68
C ILE A 37 -4.47 7.39 3.98
N THR A 38 -5.51 7.98 4.57
CA THR A 38 -6.14 9.20 4.04
C THR A 38 -5.58 10.47 4.65
N ALA A 39 -5.12 10.43 5.91
CA ALA A 39 -4.73 11.63 6.64
C ALA A 39 -3.63 11.35 7.67
N ILE A 40 -2.93 12.42 8.05
CA ILE A 40 -1.93 12.44 9.12
C ILE A 40 -2.23 13.65 10.00
N ASN A 41 -2.27 13.45 11.31
CA ASN A 41 -2.47 14.50 12.32
C ASN A 41 -3.74 15.35 12.06
N VAL A 42 -4.82 14.70 11.66
CA VAL A 42 -6.16 15.32 11.51
C VAL A 42 -7.15 14.50 12.34
N SER A 43 -8.14 15.14 12.96
CA SER A 43 -9.20 14.40 13.66
C SER A 43 -9.95 13.46 12.70
N VAL A 44 -10.32 12.29 13.19
CA VAL A 44 -10.98 11.24 12.40
C VAL A 44 -12.32 11.73 11.84
N THR A 45 -12.54 11.44 10.55
CA THR A 45 -13.82 11.57 9.86
C THR A 45 -14.29 10.22 9.29
N ALA A 46 -15.49 10.20 8.72
CA ALA A 46 -15.97 9.04 7.98
C ALA A 46 -14.98 8.62 6.87
N ALA A 47 -14.89 7.31 6.61
CA ALA A 47 -13.97 6.66 5.67
C ALA A 47 -12.46 6.87 5.94
N SER A 48 -12.07 7.49 7.06
CA SER A 48 -10.68 7.84 7.28
C SER A 48 -9.81 6.65 7.73
N GLY A 49 -8.60 6.59 7.18
CA GLY A 49 -7.44 5.85 7.70
C GLY A 49 -6.41 6.87 8.15
N THR A 50 -6.36 7.18 9.45
CA THR A 50 -5.63 8.35 9.95
C THR A 50 -4.48 7.97 10.88
N ILE A 51 -3.30 8.50 10.60
CA ILE A 51 -2.12 8.41 11.47
C ILE A 51 -2.05 9.61 12.41
N PHE A 52 -1.79 9.37 13.69
CA PHE A 52 -1.46 10.40 14.67
C PHE A 52 -0.03 10.19 15.17
N THR A 53 0.72 11.27 15.17
CA THR A 53 2.07 11.39 15.73
C THR A 53 2.05 12.45 16.84
N LYS A 54 3.18 12.61 17.53
CA LYS A 54 3.34 13.64 18.58
C LYS A 54 2.94 15.03 18.09
N ASP A 55 3.15 15.31 16.80
CA ASP A 55 2.91 16.62 16.21
C ASP A 55 1.41 16.99 16.10
N PHE A 56 0.49 16.04 16.33
CA PHE A 56 -0.95 16.32 16.32
C PHE A 56 -1.34 17.35 17.39
N ASN A 57 -0.84 17.19 18.62
CA ASN A 57 -1.15 18.09 19.74
C ASN A 57 0.08 18.46 20.59
N GLY A 58 1.29 18.11 20.13
CA GLY A 58 2.56 18.34 20.82
C GLY A 58 2.84 17.39 21.97
N THR A 59 2.03 16.34 22.16
CA THR A 59 2.17 15.39 23.26
C THR A 59 2.15 13.94 22.77
N ASP A 60 2.60 13.00 23.61
CA ASP A 60 2.60 11.58 23.28
C ASP A 60 1.25 10.91 23.64
N THR A 61 0.17 11.69 23.83
CA THR A 61 -1.15 11.19 24.18
C THR A 61 -2.22 11.95 23.40
N VAL A 62 -3.16 11.23 22.79
CA VAL A 62 -4.29 11.84 22.08
C VAL A 62 -5.58 11.48 22.81
N LEU A 63 -6.33 12.48 23.24
CA LEU A 63 -7.64 12.26 23.85
C LEU A 63 -8.66 11.82 22.79
N GLN A 64 -9.62 10.97 23.19
CA GLN A 64 -10.75 10.58 22.37
C GLN A 64 -11.43 11.80 21.74
N SER A 65 -11.64 12.85 22.54
CA SER A 65 -12.32 14.08 22.11
C SER A 65 -11.52 14.92 21.11
N GLU A 66 -10.19 14.80 21.11
CA GLU A 66 -9.30 15.51 20.16
C GLU A 66 -9.18 14.75 18.85
N GLY A 67 -8.88 13.45 18.92
CA GLY A 67 -8.71 12.59 17.75
C GLY A 67 -10.02 12.10 17.13
N ASN A 68 -11.15 12.28 17.80
CA ASN A 68 -12.46 11.70 17.48
C ASN A 68 -12.44 10.16 17.40
N PHE A 69 -11.92 9.50 18.43
CA PHE A 69 -11.78 8.03 18.48
C PHE A 69 -13.07 7.27 18.79
N ARG A 70 -14.22 7.92 18.59
CA ARG A 70 -15.52 7.24 18.71
C ARG A 70 -15.79 6.52 17.39
N TRP A 71 -16.29 5.29 17.47
CA TRP A 71 -16.59 4.46 16.29
C TRP A 71 -15.40 4.09 15.39
N VAL A 72 -14.16 4.27 15.86
CA VAL A 72 -12.95 3.80 15.15
C VAL A 72 -12.50 2.44 15.64
N THR A 73 -11.76 1.72 14.81
CA THR A 73 -10.77 0.73 15.29
C THR A 73 -9.39 1.38 15.23
N TYR A 74 -8.50 1.06 16.15
CA TYR A 74 -7.16 1.63 16.17
C TYR A 74 -6.10 0.61 16.60
N PHE A 75 -4.86 0.93 16.26
CA PHE A 75 -3.68 0.35 16.88
C PHE A 75 -2.62 1.42 17.14
N THR A 76 -1.73 1.15 18.08
CA THR A 76 -0.49 1.90 18.26
C THR A 76 0.68 1.04 17.81
N ALA A 77 1.69 1.67 17.22
CA ALA A 77 2.88 0.96 16.80
C ALA A 77 4.15 1.72 17.16
N LYS A 78 5.19 0.99 17.55
CA LYS A 78 6.53 1.52 17.84
C LYS A 78 7.52 1.10 16.76
N PRO A 79 8.58 1.88 16.51
CA PRO A 79 9.62 1.48 15.58
C PRO A 79 10.35 0.24 16.11
N THR A 80 10.83 -0.59 15.18
CA THR A 80 11.71 -1.71 15.48
C THR A 80 13.17 -1.35 15.20
N SER A 81 14.08 -2.29 15.39
CA SER A 81 15.48 -2.13 14.95
C SER A 81 15.64 -2.06 13.43
N THR A 82 14.65 -2.51 12.67
CA THR A 82 14.65 -2.46 11.21
C THR A 82 13.95 -1.18 10.74
N SER A 83 14.67 -0.37 9.97
CA SER A 83 14.12 0.88 9.42
C SER A 83 12.85 0.62 8.61
N GLY A 84 11.83 1.46 8.81
CA GLY A 84 10.54 1.35 8.13
C GLY A 84 9.63 0.22 8.64
N VAL A 85 10.08 -0.59 9.61
CA VAL A 85 9.28 -1.66 10.22
C VAL A 85 8.89 -1.28 11.64
N PHE A 86 7.60 -1.41 11.93
CA PHE A 86 6.99 -1.10 13.21
C PHE A 86 6.35 -2.35 13.82
N GLU A 87 6.24 -2.35 15.13
CA GLU A 87 5.57 -3.39 15.90
C GLU A 87 4.32 -2.80 16.55
N VAL A 88 3.17 -3.42 16.31
CA VAL A 88 1.93 -3.11 16.99
C VAL A 88 2.09 -3.39 18.48
N VAL A 89 1.76 -2.44 19.34
CA VAL A 89 1.90 -2.59 20.81
C VAL A 89 0.58 -2.59 21.55
N ASP A 90 -0.43 -1.90 21.03
CA ASP A 90 -1.78 -1.88 21.59
C ASP A 90 -2.81 -1.79 20.48
N THR A 91 -4.00 -2.34 20.72
CA THR A 91 -5.13 -2.28 19.79
C THR A 91 -6.42 -2.02 20.54
N GLY A 92 -7.37 -1.38 19.89
CA GLY A 92 -8.66 -1.12 20.51
C GLY A 92 -9.71 -0.64 19.52
N ALA A 93 -10.90 -0.41 20.03
CA ALA A 93 -12.01 0.09 19.23
C ALA A 93 -12.99 0.89 20.08
N ASN A 94 -13.67 1.83 19.43
CA ASN A 94 -14.81 2.58 19.94
C ASN A 94 -14.60 3.15 21.34
N ILE A 95 -13.68 4.11 21.46
CA ILE A 95 -13.45 4.81 22.73
C ILE A 95 -14.62 5.77 22.94
N ALA A 96 -15.49 5.44 23.91
CA ALA A 96 -16.73 6.18 24.14
C ALA A 96 -16.57 7.35 25.12
N ASP A 97 -15.65 7.24 26.07
CA ASP A 97 -15.39 8.28 27.08
C ASP A 97 -14.46 9.36 26.50
N PRO A 98 -14.88 10.64 26.47
CA PRO A 98 -14.10 11.73 25.89
C PRO A 98 -12.78 12.06 26.60
N THR A 99 -12.61 11.57 27.83
CA THR A 99 -11.41 11.78 28.65
C THR A 99 -10.41 10.65 28.53
N THR A 100 -10.76 9.55 27.87
CA THR A 100 -9.82 8.45 27.62
C THR A 100 -8.80 8.87 26.57
N SER A 101 -7.52 8.63 26.87
CA SER A 101 -6.40 8.91 25.98
C SER A 101 -5.80 7.62 25.41
N VAL A 102 -5.28 7.71 24.19
CA VAL A 102 -4.39 6.70 23.60
C VAL A 102 -2.98 7.24 23.59
N THR A 103 -2.01 6.45 24.05
CA THR A 103 -0.60 6.83 24.11
C THR A 103 0.11 6.45 22.82
N ILE A 104 0.84 7.41 22.25
CA ILE A 104 1.76 7.21 21.14
C ILE A 104 3.08 6.67 21.71
N PRO A 105 3.54 5.47 21.29
CA PRO A 105 4.85 4.97 21.67
C PRO A 105 5.97 5.89 21.18
N GLU A 106 7.11 5.92 21.88
CA GLU A 106 8.27 6.73 21.47
C GLU A 106 8.72 6.39 20.04
N GLY A 107 8.82 7.42 19.18
CA GLY A 107 9.13 7.28 17.75
C GLY A 107 8.06 6.55 16.93
N GLY A 108 6.91 6.28 17.53
CA GLY A 108 5.79 5.53 16.97
C GLY A 108 4.61 6.41 16.58
N PHE A 109 3.46 5.77 16.40
CA PHE A 109 2.22 6.44 15.98
C PHE A 109 0.98 5.67 16.44
N ILE A 110 -0.18 6.33 16.38
CA ILE A 110 -1.51 5.69 16.39
C ILE A 110 -2.01 5.63 14.95
N TYR A 111 -2.57 4.51 14.53
CA TYR A 111 -3.39 4.45 13.33
C TYR A 111 -4.84 4.17 13.71
N THR A 112 -5.76 4.85 13.03
CA THR A 112 -7.20 4.69 13.21
C THR A 112 -7.87 4.40 11.87
N SER A 113 -8.93 3.61 11.91
CA SER A 113 -9.78 3.29 10.77
C SER A 113 -11.25 3.51 11.12
N HIS A 114 -11.98 4.24 10.29
CA HIS A 114 -13.41 4.50 10.42
C HIS A 114 -14.15 4.09 9.15
N VAL A 115 -15.26 3.35 9.30
CA VAL A 115 -16.14 2.95 8.18
C VAL A 115 -17.10 4.08 7.84
N ASP A 116 -17.30 4.42 6.57
CA ASP A 116 -18.42 5.27 6.14
C ASP A 116 -19.58 4.39 5.65
N ASP A 117 -20.62 4.26 6.46
CA ASP A 117 -21.81 3.46 6.17
C ASP A 117 -22.97 4.25 5.55
N SER A 118 -22.70 5.48 5.10
CA SER A 118 -23.68 6.30 4.39
C SER A 118 -24.06 5.69 3.04
N GLU A 119 -25.28 5.99 2.57
CA GLU A 119 -25.74 5.52 1.25
C GLU A 119 -24.88 6.05 0.09
N ALA A 120 -24.31 7.25 0.24
CA ALA A 120 -23.38 7.82 -0.73
C ALA A 120 -22.06 7.03 -0.78
N ALA A 121 -21.52 6.61 0.38
CA ALA A 121 -20.32 5.80 0.45
C ALA A 121 -20.53 4.40 -0.15
N LYS A 122 -21.71 3.79 0.08
CA LYS A 122 -22.09 2.51 -0.54
C LYS A 122 -22.23 2.62 -2.06
N ALA A 123 -22.82 3.71 -2.56
CA ALA A 123 -22.99 3.92 -4.00
C ALA A 123 -21.66 4.18 -4.73
N SER A 124 -20.65 4.70 -4.03
CA SER A 124 -19.35 5.08 -4.61
C SER A 124 -18.21 4.08 -4.38
N GLY A 125 -18.44 2.99 -3.64
CA GLY A 125 -17.41 1.99 -3.32
C GLY A 125 -16.54 2.32 -2.09
N VAL A 126 -16.77 3.48 -1.45
CA VAL A 126 -16.03 3.95 -0.27
C VAL A 126 -16.37 3.12 0.97
N TYR A 127 -17.61 2.63 1.06
CA TYR A 127 -18.00 1.73 2.15
C TYR A 127 -17.16 0.47 2.15
N GLU A 128 -16.99 -0.17 0.99
CA GLU A 128 -16.23 -1.42 0.84
C GLU A 128 -14.77 -1.23 1.23
N SER A 129 -14.13 -0.18 0.74
CA SER A 129 -12.72 0.11 1.07
C SER A 129 -12.55 0.43 2.55
N SER A 130 -13.37 1.32 3.11
CA SER A 130 -13.27 1.70 4.53
C SER A 130 -13.65 0.58 5.50
N SER A 131 -14.59 -0.29 5.11
CA SER A 131 -14.92 -1.52 5.85
C SER A 131 -13.76 -2.50 5.82
N ALA A 132 -13.17 -2.77 4.65
CA ALA A 132 -12.01 -3.66 4.53
C ALA A 132 -10.84 -3.16 5.38
N ASN A 133 -10.55 -1.84 5.31
CA ASN A 133 -9.52 -1.20 6.10
C ASN A 133 -9.74 -1.38 7.62
N THR A 134 -10.99 -1.19 8.06
CA THR A 134 -11.38 -1.38 9.46
C THR A 134 -11.29 -2.84 9.90
N ASP A 135 -11.73 -3.79 9.06
CA ASP A 135 -11.69 -5.21 9.39
C ASP A 135 -10.26 -5.74 9.43
N THR A 136 -9.38 -5.27 8.54
CA THR A 136 -7.95 -5.55 8.61
C THR A 136 -7.33 -4.98 9.88
N THR A 137 -7.67 -3.75 10.28
CA THR A 137 -7.22 -3.15 11.55
C THR A 137 -7.64 -4.01 12.76
N LYS A 138 -8.87 -4.55 12.77
CA LYS A 138 -9.38 -5.41 13.87
C LYS A 138 -8.65 -6.74 14.02
N LYS A 139 -8.02 -7.24 12.95
CA LYS A 139 -7.27 -8.52 12.99
C LYS A 139 -5.90 -8.35 13.64
N LEU A 140 -5.40 -7.12 13.73
CA LEU A 140 -4.11 -6.85 14.34
C LEU A 140 -4.15 -7.07 15.85
N VAL A 141 -3.03 -7.58 16.36
CA VAL A 141 -2.76 -7.79 17.77
C VAL A 141 -1.34 -7.32 18.10
N ALA A 142 -1.08 -7.07 19.37
CA ALA A 142 0.25 -6.71 19.85
C ALA A 142 1.30 -7.76 19.39
N GLY A 143 2.44 -7.27 18.93
CA GLY A 143 3.54 -8.06 18.36
C GLY A 143 3.49 -8.22 16.84
N ASN A 144 2.37 -7.91 16.16
CA ASN A 144 2.36 -7.91 14.70
C ASN A 144 3.33 -6.88 14.12
N LYS A 145 3.99 -7.25 13.02
CA LYS A 145 4.92 -6.38 12.28
C LYS A 145 4.23 -5.79 11.07
N ILE A 146 4.42 -4.48 10.89
CA ILE A 146 3.84 -3.70 9.81
C ILE A 146 4.91 -2.79 9.21
N SER A 147 4.77 -2.45 7.93
CA SER A 147 5.59 -1.46 7.26
C SER A 147 4.71 -0.31 6.77
N ILE A 148 5.23 0.90 6.78
CA ILE A 148 4.55 2.06 6.19
C ILE A 148 5.26 2.41 4.88
N VAL A 149 4.47 2.58 3.82
CA VAL A 149 4.94 2.98 2.49
C VAL A 149 4.33 4.33 2.18
N GLY A 150 5.14 5.25 1.63
CA GLY A 150 4.65 6.55 1.15
C GLY A 150 4.28 7.54 2.26
N VAL A 151 4.82 7.38 3.47
CA VAL A 151 4.59 8.31 4.60
C VAL A 151 5.92 8.75 5.19
N ASP A 152 6.06 10.05 5.40
CA ASP A 152 7.09 10.64 6.24
C ASP A 152 6.46 11.06 7.57
N LEU A 153 6.69 10.26 8.62
CA LEU A 153 6.17 10.51 9.97
C LEU A 153 6.79 11.75 10.63
N THR A 154 7.99 12.17 10.20
CA THR A 154 8.68 13.34 10.78
C THR A 154 8.22 14.62 10.11
N ALA A 155 8.00 14.60 8.80
CA ALA A 155 7.44 15.74 8.08
C ALA A 155 5.91 15.82 8.20
N GLY A 156 5.24 14.76 8.66
CA GLY A 156 3.78 14.68 8.72
C GLY A 156 3.12 14.63 7.35
N THR A 157 3.81 14.09 6.34
CA THR A 157 3.36 14.09 4.93
C THR A 157 3.15 12.68 4.39
N LYS A 158 2.34 12.56 3.33
CA LYS A 158 2.07 11.29 2.64
C LYS A 158 1.99 11.47 1.13
N THR A 159 2.29 10.41 0.40
CA THR A 159 2.01 10.26 -1.03
C THR A 159 0.57 9.80 -1.26
N GLU A 160 0.11 9.76 -2.52
CA GLU A 160 -1.22 9.25 -2.87
C GLU A 160 -1.34 7.74 -2.61
N ASP A 161 -0.28 6.98 -2.88
CA ASP A 161 -0.23 5.52 -2.66
C ASP A 161 0.13 5.12 -1.23
N ALA A 162 -0.03 6.04 -0.27
CA ALA A 162 0.35 5.80 1.11
C ALA A 162 -0.46 4.67 1.75
N LYS A 163 0.24 3.68 2.31
CA LYS A 163 -0.38 2.48 2.87
C LYS A 163 0.45 1.87 3.99
N ILE A 164 -0.23 1.07 4.81
CA ILE A 164 0.37 0.19 5.80
C ILE A 164 0.28 -1.24 5.27
N VAL A 165 1.40 -1.94 5.19
CA VAL A 165 1.49 -3.34 4.75
C VAL A 165 1.66 -4.24 5.97
N ILE A 166 0.86 -5.30 6.05
CA ILE A 166 0.91 -6.27 7.15
C ILE A 166 1.88 -7.41 6.83
N GLY A 167 2.64 -7.85 7.82
CA GLY A 167 3.49 -9.03 7.69
C GLY A 167 4.93 -8.72 7.27
N ALA A 168 5.43 -7.53 7.61
CA ALA A 168 6.81 -7.14 7.34
C ALA A 168 7.81 -8.19 7.83
N THR A 169 8.45 -8.89 6.89
CA THR A 169 9.58 -9.77 7.14
C THR A 169 10.84 -8.92 6.98
N ALA A 170 11.84 -9.09 7.86
CA ALA A 170 13.08 -8.32 7.78
C ALA A 170 13.65 -8.38 6.35
N VAL A 171 13.69 -7.24 5.66
CA VAL A 171 14.37 -7.14 4.37
C VAL A 171 15.86 -7.13 4.68
N ASP A 172 16.53 -8.22 4.36
CA ASP A 172 17.99 -8.30 4.38
C ASP A 172 18.51 -7.31 3.34
N THR A 173 18.84 -6.10 3.78
CA THR A 173 19.35 -5.03 2.92
C THR A 173 20.84 -5.28 2.70
N SER A 174 21.15 -6.36 1.99
CA SER A 174 22.47 -6.57 1.40
C SER A 174 22.35 -6.28 -0.10
N THR A 175 22.40 -5.00 -0.45
CA THR A 175 22.67 -4.55 -1.81
C THR A 175 23.55 -3.31 -1.73
N GLU A 176 24.59 -3.34 -2.55
CA GLU A 176 25.91 -2.75 -2.36
C GLU A 176 25.93 -1.23 -2.25
N VAL A 177 26.73 -0.75 -1.30
CA VAL A 177 27.24 0.62 -1.25
C VAL A 177 28.14 0.81 -2.47
N SER A 178 27.64 1.50 -3.50
CA SER A 178 28.55 2.15 -4.45
C SER A 178 29.12 3.39 -3.78
N GLU A 179 30.36 3.26 -3.32
CA GLU A 179 31.24 4.38 -3.02
C GLU A 179 31.32 5.30 -4.24
N VAL A 180 30.90 6.55 -4.09
CA VAL A 180 31.46 7.63 -4.89
C VAL A 180 32.10 8.61 -3.91
N VAL A 181 33.38 8.37 -3.68
CA VAL A 181 34.32 9.36 -3.16
C VAL A 181 34.35 10.53 -4.13
N SER A 182 33.99 11.72 -3.66
CA SER A 182 34.58 12.96 -4.17
C SER A 182 34.73 13.96 -3.04
N THR A 183 36.00 14.13 -2.69
CA THR A 183 36.62 15.07 -1.79
C THR A 183 36.44 16.49 -2.30
N VAL A 184 35.85 17.40 -1.53
CA VAL A 184 36.21 18.83 -1.59
C VAL A 184 36.14 19.48 -0.20
N VAL A 185 37.32 19.56 0.40
CA VAL A 185 37.91 20.66 1.20
C VAL A 185 36.99 21.58 2.03
N SER A 186 37.33 21.61 3.33
CA SER A 186 37.01 22.59 4.36
C SER A 186 37.08 24.06 3.92
N ASP A 187 36.20 24.89 4.48
CA ASP A 187 36.64 26.15 5.11
C ASP A 187 35.62 26.61 6.18
N GLU A 188 36.14 27.01 7.33
CA GLU A 188 35.39 27.63 8.42
C GLU A 188 35.26 29.14 8.14
N SER A 189 34.06 29.71 8.29
CA SER A 189 33.97 31.13 8.67
C SER A 189 32.60 31.49 9.21
N GLU A 190 32.56 31.80 10.50
CA GLU A 190 31.51 32.59 11.12
C GLU A 190 31.50 34.00 10.52
N THR A 191 30.33 34.54 10.18
CA THR A 191 30.00 35.94 10.51
C THR A 191 28.50 36.15 10.61
N VAL A 192 28.13 36.79 11.71
CA VAL A 192 26.84 37.36 12.06
C VAL A 192 26.57 38.61 11.23
N SER A 193 25.35 38.80 10.72
CA SER A 193 24.71 40.12 10.74
C SER A 193 23.19 40.05 10.56
N VAL A 194 22.55 40.64 11.57
CA VAL A 194 21.16 41.05 11.70
C VAL A 194 20.81 42.10 10.64
N ILE A 195 19.63 41.98 10.01
CA ILE A 195 18.83 43.13 9.56
C ILE A 195 17.37 42.85 9.90
N VAL A 196 16.74 43.88 10.46
CA VAL A 196 15.42 44.00 11.08
C VAL A 196 14.48 44.73 10.12
N SER A 197 13.19 44.32 10.11
CA SER A 197 11.99 45.04 9.63
C SER A 197 11.94 45.39 8.13
N ASP A 198 10.78 45.40 7.45
CA ASP A 198 9.58 46.17 7.76
C ASP A 198 8.39 45.71 6.88
N GLU A 199 7.23 46.26 7.21
CA GLU A 199 5.85 45.94 6.87
C GLU A 199 5.45 46.05 5.39
N GLU A 200 4.32 45.42 5.03
CA GLU A 200 3.07 46.11 4.62
C GLU A 200 2.12 45.15 3.90
N ASP A 201 0.84 45.33 4.21
CA ASP A 201 -0.35 44.68 3.66
C ASP A 201 -0.51 44.89 2.14
N ASP A 202 -1.10 43.92 1.44
CA ASP A 202 -2.00 44.24 0.32
C ASP A 202 -3.10 43.18 0.18
N ASP A 203 -4.32 43.69 0.12
CA ASP A 203 -5.61 43.00 0.11
C ASP A 203 -6.25 43.22 -1.28
N SER A 204 -6.57 42.16 -2.01
CA SER A 204 -7.63 42.21 -3.03
C SER A 204 -8.04 40.84 -3.60
N SER A 205 -9.15 40.36 -3.05
CA SER A 205 -10.37 39.90 -3.71
C SER A 205 -10.44 39.63 -5.24
N VAL A 206 -10.98 38.43 -5.54
CA VAL A 206 -12.12 38.13 -6.45
C VAL A 206 -11.89 38.15 -7.97
N ALA A 207 -12.05 36.99 -8.63
CA ALA A 207 -13.26 36.66 -9.41
C ALA A 207 -13.10 35.33 -10.18
N VAL A 208 -14.14 34.52 -10.08
CA VAL A 208 -14.56 33.42 -10.96
C VAL A 208 -14.68 33.86 -12.43
N ASP A 209 -14.29 32.97 -13.35
CA ASP A 209 -15.04 32.81 -14.60
C ASP A 209 -15.03 31.35 -15.08
N ASP A 210 -16.20 30.97 -15.59
CA ASP A 210 -16.68 29.68 -16.04
C ASP A 210 -16.56 29.63 -17.57
N SER A 211 -15.97 28.57 -18.12
CA SER A 211 -16.37 28.14 -19.46
C SER A 211 -16.18 26.65 -19.68
N SER A 212 -17.31 25.95 -19.64
CA SER A 212 -17.58 24.69 -20.34
C SER A 212 -17.07 24.64 -21.80
N VAL A 213 -16.50 23.49 -22.21
CA VAL A 213 -17.00 22.66 -23.31
C VAL A 213 -16.12 21.41 -23.51
N SER A 214 -16.83 20.30 -23.64
CA SER A 214 -16.44 18.92 -23.94
C SER A 214 -15.84 18.70 -25.33
N GLU A 215 -14.94 17.72 -25.47
CA GLU A 215 -14.88 16.81 -26.61
C GLU A 215 -14.17 15.50 -26.23
N GLU A 216 -14.71 14.39 -26.77
CA GLU A 216 -14.38 12.98 -26.51
C GLU A 216 -13.07 12.51 -27.18
N SER A 217 -12.77 11.22 -26.95
CA SER A 217 -11.83 10.32 -27.69
C SER A 217 -10.33 10.50 -27.34
N ASP A 218 -9.53 9.48 -27.06
CA ASP A 218 -9.64 8.02 -27.25
C ASP A 218 -8.96 7.29 -26.07
N GLU A 219 -9.54 6.16 -25.68
CA GLU A 219 -8.92 5.18 -24.79
C GLU A 219 -7.74 4.51 -25.51
N GLU A 220 -6.50 4.78 -25.09
CA GLU A 220 -5.39 3.89 -25.42
C GLU A 220 -5.38 2.71 -24.44
N GLU A 221 -6.05 1.63 -24.85
CA GLU A 221 -5.77 0.29 -24.34
C GLU A 221 -4.33 -0.10 -24.67
N THR A 222 -3.39 0.15 -23.77
CA THR A 222 -2.14 -0.62 -23.75
C THR A 222 -2.36 -1.86 -22.88
N SER A 223 -3.17 -2.79 -23.39
CA SER A 223 -3.32 -4.10 -22.77
C SER A 223 -3.04 -5.23 -23.77
N ASN A 224 -2.08 -6.08 -23.40
CA ASN A 224 -2.03 -7.49 -23.76
C ASN A 224 -1.48 -7.95 -25.12
N THR A 225 -0.81 -7.13 -25.93
CA THR A 225 -0.21 -7.63 -27.19
C THR A 225 0.86 -8.72 -26.95
N LEU A 226 1.55 -8.71 -25.80
CA LEU A 226 2.59 -9.69 -25.49
C LEU A 226 2.02 -11.02 -24.94
N LEU A 227 0.82 -11.00 -24.36
CA LEU A 227 0.16 -12.18 -23.80
C LEU A 227 -0.47 -13.06 -24.90
N TYR A 228 -1.07 -12.44 -25.92
CA TYR A 228 -1.70 -13.16 -27.04
C TYR A 228 -0.66 -13.82 -27.98
N VAL A 229 0.53 -13.24 -28.10
CA VAL A 229 1.63 -13.85 -28.88
C VAL A 229 2.16 -15.12 -28.20
N GLY A 230 2.19 -15.16 -26.86
CA GLY A 230 2.62 -16.33 -26.09
C GLY A 230 1.63 -17.51 -26.16
N ILE A 231 0.33 -17.25 -26.05
CA ILE A 231 -0.71 -18.29 -26.12
C ILE A 231 -0.85 -18.84 -27.56
N GLY A 232 -0.68 -17.98 -28.57
CA GLY A 232 -0.71 -18.39 -29.98
C GLY A 232 0.40 -19.37 -30.36
N ALA A 233 1.62 -19.19 -29.85
CA ALA A 233 2.75 -20.05 -30.16
C ALA A 233 2.59 -21.47 -29.59
N ALA A 234 2.05 -21.61 -28.37
CA ALA A 234 1.84 -22.91 -27.72
C ALA A 234 0.74 -23.75 -28.41
N ALA A 235 -0.35 -23.11 -28.86
CA ALA A 235 -1.43 -23.78 -29.59
C ALA A 235 -0.98 -24.28 -30.98
N ILE A 236 -0.13 -23.51 -31.68
CA ILE A 236 0.41 -23.90 -32.99
C ILE A 236 1.34 -25.11 -32.87
N ILE A 237 2.18 -25.16 -31.84
CA ILE A 237 3.07 -26.31 -31.58
C ILE A 237 2.24 -27.57 -31.27
N LEU A 238 1.16 -27.45 -30.49
CA LEU A 238 0.27 -28.56 -30.18
C LEU A 238 -0.43 -29.12 -31.43
N ILE A 239 -0.94 -28.24 -32.30
CA ILE A 239 -1.59 -28.64 -33.56
C ILE A 239 -0.57 -29.29 -34.52
N ALA A 240 0.65 -28.77 -34.62
CA ALA A 240 1.71 -29.34 -35.44
C ALA A 240 2.12 -30.75 -34.97
N VAL A 241 2.19 -30.98 -33.65
CA VAL A 241 2.49 -32.30 -33.07
C VAL A 241 1.36 -33.30 -33.34
N ILE A 242 0.10 -32.87 -33.25
CA ILE A 242 -1.07 -33.72 -33.55
C ILE A 242 -1.11 -34.06 -35.04
N ALA A 243 -0.87 -33.09 -35.93
CA ALA A 243 -0.83 -33.32 -37.38
C ALA A 243 0.33 -34.24 -37.81
N TYR A 244 1.51 -34.09 -37.20
CA TYR A 244 2.66 -34.97 -37.42
C TYR A 244 2.38 -36.41 -36.93
N ALA A 245 1.72 -36.57 -35.79
CA ALA A 245 1.32 -37.89 -35.29
C ALA A 245 0.24 -38.57 -36.16
N ALA A 246 -0.66 -37.80 -36.78
CA ALA A 246 -1.71 -38.31 -37.64
C ALA A 246 -1.19 -38.75 -39.03
N THR A 247 -0.23 -38.03 -39.61
CA THR A 247 0.33 -38.35 -40.93
C THR A 247 1.27 -39.57 -40.90
N ARG A 248 1.90 -39.88 -39.77
CA ARG A 248 2.74 -41.08 -39.62
C ARG A 248 1.98 -42.42 -39.62
N LYS A 249 0.63 -42.40 -39.56
CA LYS A 249 -0.21 -43.60 -39.68
C LYS A 249 -0.50 -44.05 -41.12
N LYS A 250 -0.05 -43.30 -42.14
CA LYS A 250 -0.31 -43.60 -43.56
C LYS A 250 0.91 -44.06 -44.38
N LYS A 251 2.00 -44.48 -43.73
CA LYS A 251 3.07 -45.26 -44.39
C LYS A 251 3.25 -46.59 -43.69
#